data_AF-A0A060BUE2-F1
#
_entry.id   AF-A0A060BUE2-F1
#
_cell.length_a   1.000
_cell.length_b   1.000
_cell.length_c   1.000
_cell.angle_alpha   90.00
_cell.angle_beta   90.00
_cell.angle_gamma   90.00
#
_symmetry.space_group_name_H-M   'P 1'
#
loop_
_entity.id
_entity.type
_entity.pdbx_description
1 polymer ?
#
loop_
_entity_poly.entity_id
_entity_poly.type
_entity_poly.pdbx_seq_one_letter_code
_entity_poly.pdbx_strand_id
1 'polypeptide(L)'
;MEIINHDVTEYNVVFKKDKFVKKFDKYIFQSTKGLLSYMLFSSHQKEEKRPLVIFLHGSGERGFSNELPLLGSDVVKTIYKYVKHNEDAVVLVPQATWMPELNGWFR
;
A
#
# COMPACT_ATOMS: atom_id res chain seq x y z
N MET A 1 -3.98 -51.88 24.82
CA MET A 1 -4.37 -50.46 24.75
C MET A 1 -3.21 -49.74 24.07
N GLU A 2 -3.27 -49.60 22.75
CA GLU A 2 -2.19 -48.96 21.98
C GLU A 2 -2.30 -47.45 22.14
N ILE A 3 -1.24 -46.84 22.68
CA ILE A 3 -1.07 -45.40 22.73
C ILE A 3 -0.37 -45.02 21.43
N ILE A 4 -1.14 -44.50 20.47
CA ILE A 4 -0.60 -43.98 19.22
C ILE A 4 -0.07 -42.58 19.53
N ASN A 5 1.24 -42.46 19.74
CA ASN A 5 1.91 -41.16 19.85
C ASN A 5 1.90 -40.50 18.47
N HIS A 6 0.99 -39.55 18.27
CA HIS A 6 1.08 -38.63 17.15
C HIS A 6 2.17 -37.61 17.45
N ASP A 7 3.31 -37.71 16.76
CA ASP A 7 4.35 -36.69 16.72
C ASP A 7 3.76 -35.42 16.10
N VAL A 8 3.40 -34.44 16.92
CA VAL A 8 2.95 -33.12 16.46
C VAL A 8 4.19 -32.26 16.25
N THR A 9 4.55 -32.04 14.98
CA THR A 9 5.61 -31.10 14.63
C THR A 9 5.11 -29.66 14.82
N GLU A 10 5.68 -28.92 15.76
CA GLU A 10 5.39 -27.49 15.94
C GLU A 10 6.10 -26.64 14.89
N TYR A 11 5.32 -25.87 14.12
CA TYR A 11 5.85 -24.90 13.16
C TYR A 11 5.70 -23.48 13.71
N ASN A 12 6.82 -22.77 13.81
CA ASN A 12 6.83 -21.34 14.13
C ASN A 12 6.67 -20.51 12.85
N VAL A 13 5.46 -20.03 12.57
CA VAL A 13 5.18 -19.13 11.44
C VAL A 13 5.28 -17.68 11.89
N VAL A 14 6.17 -16.90 11.24
CA VAL A 14 6.35 -15.47 11.52
C VAL A 14 6.07 -14.66 10.26
N PHE A 15 5.08 -13.76 10.34
CA PHE A 15 4.80 -12.81 9.26
C PHE A 15 5.76 -11.62 9.32
N LYS A 16 6.47 -11.37 8.22
CA LYS A 16 7.33 -10.19 8.07
C LYS A 16 6.73 -9.25 7.03
N LYS A 17 6.52 -8.00 7.44
CA LYS A 17 6.05 -6.94 6.55
C LYS A 17 7.12 -6.58 5.51
N ASP A 18 6.71 -6.32 4.27
CA ASP A 18 7.63 -5.89 3.22
C ASP A 18 8.28 -4.55 3.62
N LYS A 19 9.62 -4.50 3.53
CA LYS A 19 10.42 -3.29 3.80
C LYS A 19 10.09 -2.15 2.84
N PHE A 20 9.54 -2.45 1.65
CA PHE A 20 9.12 -1.48 0.66
C PHE A 20 8.07 -0.52 1.21
N VAL A 21 7.12 -1.01 2.00
CA VAL A 21 6.07 -0.16 2.60
C VAL A 21 6.66 0.96 3.43
N LYS A 22 7.78 0.71 4.13
CA LYS A 22 8.47 1.71 4.96
C LYS A 22 9.12 2.84 4.15
N LYS A 23 9.07 2.78 2.82
CA LYS A 23 9.57 3.86 1.94
C LYS A 23 8.54 4.96 1.72
N PHE A 24 7.29 4.73 2.10
CA PHE A 24 6.22 5.70 1.99
C PHE A 24 5.76 6.11 3.38
N ASP A 25 5.62 7.42 3.58
CA ASP A 25 4.96 7.98 4.75
C ASP A 25 3.45 7.87 4.56
N LYS A 26 2.72 7.58 5.64
CA LYS A 26 1.26 7.39 5.58
C LYS A 26 0.55 8.54 6.27
N TYR A 27 -0.50 9.02 5.63
CA TYR A 27 -1.31 10.13 6.11
C TYR A 27 -2.80 9.84 5.93
N ILE A 28 -3.61 10.61 6.64
CA ILE A 28 -5.06 10.62 6.51
C ILE A 28 -5.48 12.05 6.19
N PHE A 29 -6.27 12.21 5.14
CA PHE A 29 -6.94 13.46 4.82
C PHE A 29 -8.41 13.34 5.22
N GLN A 30 -8.90 14.33 5.97
CA GLN A 30 -10.30 14.42 6.38
C GLN A 30 -10.96 15.62 5.72
N SER A 31 -12.12 15.39 5.11
CA SER A 31 -12.96 16.42 4.53
C SER A 31 -14.42 16.22 4.93
N THR A 32 -15.28 17.19 4.59
CA THR A 32 -16.74 17.06 4.77
C THR A 32 -17.34 15.89 3.97
N LYS A 33 -16.63 15.39 2.95
CA LYS A 33 -17.05 14.27 2.10
C LYS A 33 -16.54 12.91 2.59
N GLY A 34 -15.71 12.88 3.65
CA GLY A 34 -15.19 11.64 4.21
C GLY A 34 -13.67 11.66 4.45
N LEU A 35 -13.15 10.46 4.73
CA LEU A 35 -11.75 10.18 5.03
C LEU A 35 -11.06 9.52 3.84
N LEU A 36 -9.83 9.94 3.56
CA LEU A 36 -8.96 9.34 2.55
C LEU A 36 -7.59 9.07 3.15
N SER A 37 -7.20 7.81 3.27
CA SER A 37 -5.81 7.47 3.59
C SER A 37 -4.95 7.54 2.34
N TYR A 38 -3.72 8.05 2.45
CA TYR A 38 -2.78 8.09 1.34
C TYR A 38 -1.36 7.82 1.81
N MET A 39 -0.52 7.37 0.87
CA MET A 39 0.89 7.08 1.07
C MET A 39 1.71 8.01 0.17
N LEU A 40 2.79 8.57 0.71
CA LEU A 40 3.60 9.58 0.04
C LEU A 40 5.08 9.16 0.05
N PHE A 41 5.72 9.24 -1.09
CA PHE A 41 7.17 9.15 -1.20
C PHE A 41 7.71 10.41 -1.87
N SER A 42 8.85 10.90 -1.38
CA SER A 42 9.58 12.00 -1.99
C SER A 42 11.04 11.59 -2.16
N SER A 43 11.58 11.70 -3.37
CA SER A 43 12.99 11.42 -3.71
C SER A 43 13.97 12.18 -2.80
N HIS A 44 13.64 13.44 -2.51
CA HIS A 44 14.44 14.33 -1.65
C HIS A 44 13.56 15.22 -0.76
N GLN A 45 14.12 15.75 0.33
CA GLN A 45 13.48 16.83 1.10
C GLN A 45 14.02 18.18 0.62
N LYS A 46 13.54 18.65 -0.54
CA LYS A 46 13.86 19.96 -1.10
C LYS A 46 12.61 20.83 -1.14
N GLU A 47 12.79 22.13 -0.97
CA GLU A 47 11.74 23.16 -1.07
C GLU A 47 11.35 23.45 -2.54
N GLU A 48 12.10 22.94 -3.51
CA GLU A 48 11.87 23.17 -4.93
C GLU A 48 10.62 22.45 -5.46
N LYS A 49 9.92 23.12 -6.39
CA LYS A 49 8.77 22.53 -7.10
C LYS A 49 9.24 21.36 -7.95
N ARG A 50 8.46 20.28 -7.95
CA ARG A 50 8.78 19.05 -8.66
C ARG A 50 7.53 18.32 -9.15
N PRO A 51 7.67 17.41 -10.13
CA PRO A 51 6.56 16.62 -10.62
C PRO A 51 5.89 15.79 -9.50
N LEU A 52 4.57 15.63 -9.63
CA LEU A 52 3.77 14.75 -8.79
C LEU A 52 3.24 13.60 -9.64
N VAL A 53 3.60 12.38 -9.26
CA VAL A 53 3.05 11.15 -9.83
C VAL A 53 1.94 10.66 -8.91
N ILE A 54 0.72 10.56 -9.43
CA ILE A 54 -0.43 10.02 -8.69
C ILE A 54 -0.74 8.64 -9.25
N PHE A 55 -0.65 7.60 -8.41
CA PHE A 55 -1.05 6.25 -8.78
C PHE A 55 -2.40 5.91 -8.14
N LEU A 56 -3.38 5.57 -8.97
CA LEU A 56 -4.71 5.15 -8.54
C LEU A 56 -4.82 3.63 -8.66
N HIS A 57 -5.15 2.98 -7.54
CA HIS A 57 -5.21 1.53 -7.43
C HIS A 57 -6.54 0.96 -7.98
N GLY A 58 -6.59 -0.35 -8.19
CA GLY A 58 -7.79 -1.08 -8.61
C GLY A 58 -8.76 -1.40 -7.47
N SER A 59 -9.94 -1.94 -7.79
CA SER A 59 -10.99 -2.22 -6.79
C SER A 59 -10.57 -3.21 -5.70
N GLY A 60 -9.68 -4.17 -6.01
CA GLY A 60 -9.16 -5.15 -5.06
C GLY A 60 -8.24 -4.57 -3.97
N GLU A 61 -7.77 -3.34 -4.13
CA GLU A 61 -6.85 -2.67 -3.20
C GLU A 61 -7.57 -1.63 -2.32
N ARG A 62 -8.92 -1.57 -2.40
CA ARG A 62 -9.74 -0.71 -1.54
C ARG A 62 -9.59 -1.08 -0.06
N GLY A 63 -9.82 -0.10 0.79
CA GLY A 63 -9.71 -0.26 2.23
C GLY A 63 -9.38 1.05 2.91
N PHE A 64 -8.88 0.99 4.13
CA PHE A 64 -8.47 2.17 4.87
C PHE A 64 -7.16 1.89 5.60
N SER A 65 -6.12 2.65 5.26
CA SER A 65 -4.81 2.61 5.93
C SER A 65 -4.11 1.23 5.94
N ASN A 66 -4.46 0.31 5.02
CA ASN A 66 -3.96 -1.08 5.05
C ASN A 66 -2.88 -1.41 4.00
N GLU A 67 -2.33 -0.39 3.32
CA GLU A 67 -1.17 -0.48 2.41
C GLU A 67 -1.35 -1.37 1.17
N LEU A 68 -2.55 -1.91 0.94
CA LEU A 68 -2.86 -2.70 -0.26
C LEU A 68 -2.47 -1.98 -1.56
N PRO A 69 -2.66 -0.66 -1.72
CA PRO A 69 -2.23 0.04 -2.94
C PRO A 69 -0.72 -0.02 -3.21
N LEU A 70 0.11 -0.29 -2.19
CA LEU A 70 1.56 -0.47 -2.34
C LEU A 70 1.95 -1.93 -2.61
N LEU A 71 1.06 -2.88 -2.33
CA LEU A 71 1.37 -4.32 -2.30
C LEU A 71 0.59 -5.14 -3.34
N GLY A 72 -0.55 -4.65 -3.82
CA GLY A 72 -1.43 -5.37 -4.73
C GLY A 72 -0.88 -5.50 -6.15
N SER A 73 0.07 -4.64 -6.53
CA SER A 73 0.79 -4.74 -7.80
C SER A 73 2.22 -4.20 -7.71
N ASP A 74 3.06 -4.59 -8.68
CA ASP A 74 4.44 -4.10 -8.80
C ASP A 74 4.54 -2.68 -9.38
N VAL A 75 3.42 -2.05 -9.77
CA VAL A 75 3.42 -0.76 -10.48
C VAL A 75 4.00 0.34 -9.60
N VAL A 76 3.54 0.47 -8.35
CA VAL A 76 4.06 1.50 -7.43
C VAL A 76 5.54 1.27 -7.14
N LYS A 77 5.96 0.00 -7.00
CA LYS A 77 7.36 -0.37 -6.78
C LYS A 77 8.24 0.00 -7.98
N THR A 78 7.70 -0.14 -9.19
CA THR A 78 8.35 0.26 -10.43
C THR A 78 8.47 1.79 -10.54
N ILE A 79 7.39 2.52 -10.25
CA ILE A 79 7.39 3.99 -10.19
C ILE A 79 8.40 4.49 -9.16
N TYR A 80 8.39 3.95 -7.94
CA TYR A 80 9.35 4.28 -6.88
C TYR A 80 10.80 4.11 -7.35
N LYS A 81 11.11 2.97 -7.97
CA LYS A 81 12.46 2.71 -8.50
C LYS A 81 12.81 3.69 -9.60
N TYR A 82 11.90 4.00 -10.52
CA TYR A 82 12.14 4.94 -11.59
C TYR A 82 12.46 6.33 -11.05
N VAL A 83 11.58 6.87 -10.19
CA VAL A 83 11.77 8.18 -9.56
C VAL A 83 13.09 8.19 -8.80
N LYS A 84 13.32 7.24 -7.89
CA LYS A 84 14.53 7.23 -7.06
C LYS A 84 15.86 7.28 -7.84
N HIS A 85 15.92 6.71 -9.04
CA HIS A 85 17.17 6.63 -9.81
C HIS A 85 17.26 7.62 -10.97
N ASN A 86 16.14 8.16 -11.46
CA ASN A 86 16.10 8.93 -12.70
C ASN A 86 15.47 10.32 -12.56
N GLU A 87 14.63 10.58 -11.55
CA GLU A 87 13.84 11.83 -11.47
C GLU A 87 13.67 12.34 -10.04
N ASP A 88 13.69 13.67 -9.84
CA ASP A 88 13.27 14.27 -8.57
C ASP A 88 11.75 14.49 -8.58
N ALA A 89 10.98 13.54 -8.05
CA ALA A 89 9.51 13.60 -8.05
C ALA A 89 8.90 13.14 -6.72
N VAL A 90 7.65 13.55 -6.50
CA VAL A 90 6.81 13.04 -5.41
C VAL A 90 5.87 11.98 -5.96
N VAL A 91 5.71 10.87 -5.24
CA VAL A 91 4.75 9.81 -5.57
C VAL A 91 3.65 9.81 -4.51
N LEU A 92 2.41 10.01 -4.95
CA LEU A 92 1.21 9.98 -4.10
C LEU A 92 0.36 8.78 -4.47
N VAL A 93 0.01 7.98 -3.47
CA VAL A 93 -0.80 6.78 -3.61
C VAL A 93 -1.99 6.89 -2.66
N PRO A 94 -3.12 7.49 -3.09
CA PRO A 94 -4.34 7.50 -2.30
C PRO A 94 -4.96 6.11 -2.25
N GLN A 95 -5.67 5.80 -1.16
CA GLN A 95 -6.46 4.59 -1.03
C GLN A 95 -7.94 4.93 -0.95
N ALA A 96 -8.70 4.52 -1.95
CA ALA A 96 -10.16 4.60 -1.94
C ALA A 96 -10.73 3.70 -0.84
N THR A 97 -11.56 4.31 0.00
CA THR A 97 -12.33 3.60 1.02
C THR A 97 -13.34 2.66 0.38
N TRP A 98 -13.65 1.58 1.10
CA TRP A 98 -14.76 0.72 0.70
C TRP A 98 -16.08 1.46 0.93
N MET A 99 -16.96 1.43 -0.08
CA MET A 99 -18.31 2.01 0.01
C MET A 99 -19.31 1.00 -0.61
N PRO A 100 -20.46 0.74 0.04
CA PRO A 100 -21.48 -0.18 -0.47
C PRO A 100 -21.99 0.17 -1.87
N GLU A 101 -21.98 1.45 -2.23
CA GLU A 101 -22.51 1.95 -3.50
C GLU A 101 -21.54 1.69 -4.67
N LEU A 102 -20.27 1.37 -4.38
CA LEU A 102 -19.22 1.14 -5.37
C LEU A 102 -19.05 -0.36 -5.71
N ASN A 103 -20.15 -1.11 -5.88
CA ASN A 103 -20.15 -2.54 -6.30
C ASN A 103 -19.74 -2.76 -7.77
N GLY A 104 -18.80 -1.97 -8.28
CA GLY A 104 -18.32 -2.08 -9.63
C GLY A 104 -17.41 -3.30 -9.82
N TRP A 105 -17.80 -4.13 -10.79
CA TRP A 105 -17.02 -5.11 -11.56
C TRP A 105 -17.12 -6.60 -11.20
N PHE A 106 -17.81 -6.98 -10.13
CA PHE A 106 -18.23 -8.37 -9.91
C PHE A 106 -19.74 -8.40 -9.69
N ARG A 107 -20.50 -8.54 -10.77
CA ARG A 107 -21.90 -8.99 -10.76
C ARG A 107 -21.96 -10.35 -11.41
#